data_AF-A0A7W1W5U4-F1
#
_entry.id   AF-A0A7W1W5U4-F1
#
_cell.length_a   1.000
_cell.length_b   1.000
_cell.length_c   1.000
_cell.angle_alpha   90.00
_cell.angle_beta   90.00
_cell.angle_gamma   90.00
#
_symmetry.space_group_name_H-M   'P 1'
#
loop_
_entity.id
_entity.type
_entity.pdbx_description
1 polymer ?
#
loop_
_entity_poly.entity_id
_entity_poly.type
_entity_poly.pdbx_seq_one_letter_code
_entity_poly.pdbx_strand_id
1 'polypeptide(L)' 'MQLKSNRAGFLVNCSTAGEPFAAFMPNALPPTPPLNLSGEHFDRLERANRALGKLDGLSRFLPD' A
#
# COMPACT_ATOMS: atom_id res chain seq x y z
N MET A 1 0.50 -11.77 20.04
CA MET A 1 -0.22 -11.94 18.76
C MET A 1 0.81 -11.82 17.64
N GLN A 2 1.29 -12.95 17.12
CA GLN A 2 2.30 -12.96 16.05
C GLN A 2 1.59 -12.69 14.71
N LEU A 3 1.95 -11.59 14.03
CA LEU A 3 1.51 -11.34 12.67
C LEU A 3 2.00 -12.50 11.79
N LYS A 4 1.07 -13.16 11.08
CA LYS A 4 1.34 -14.33 10.21
C LYS A 4 2.40 -14.07 9.11
N SER A 5 2.82 -12.82 8.91
CA SER A 5 3.77 -12.39 7.89
C SER A 5 4.48 -11.11 8.33
N ASN A 6 5.82 -11.14 8.38
CA ASN A 6 6.66 -9.96 8.61
C ASN A 6 6.88 -9.15 7.32
N ARG A 7 5.95 -9.16 6.35
CA ARG A 7 6.10 -8.42 5.08
C ARG A 7 5.82 -6.93 5.22
N ALA A 8 4.90 -6.56 6.11
CA ALA A 8 4.53 -5.17 6.30
C ALA A 8 5.60 -4.37 7.05
N GLY A 9 6.29 -5.00 7.99
CA GLY A 9 7.22 -4.35 8.91
C GLY A 9 7.19 -4.99 10.29
N PHE A 10 7.95 -4.42 11.21
CA PHE A 10 8.11 -4.94 12.56
C PHE A 10 8.02 -3.83 13.61
N LEU A 11 7.74 -4.23 14.85
CA LEU A 11 7.79 -3.31 15.98
C LEU A 11 9.22 -3.19 16.49
N VAL A 12 9.67 -1.97 16.74
CA VAL A 12 10.93 -1.64 17.41
C VAL A 12 10.61 -0.96 18.73
N ASN A 13 11.26 -1.42 19.79
CA ASN A 13 11.15 -0.78 21.09
C ASN A 13 12.00 0.50 21.08
N CYS A 14 11.34 1.61 21.35
CA CYS A 14 11.95 2.93 21.43
C CYS A 14 11.92 3.39 22.88
N SER A 15 12.99 4.04 23.32
CA SER A 15 13.03 4.77 24.59
C SER A 15 13.60 6.14 24.29
N THR A 16 12.76 7.17 24.38
CA THR A 16 13.17 8.58 24.30
C THR A 16 12.26 9.35 25.24
N ALA A 17 12.82 10.33 25.96
CA ALA A 17 12.10 11.21 26.90
C ALA A 17 11.31 10.51 28.03
N GLY A 18 11.77 9.35 28.50
CA GLY A 18 11.39 8.81 29.81
C GLY A 18 10.45 7.59 29.82
N GLU A 19 9.75 7.30 28.72
CA GLU A 19 8.83 6.15 28.65
C GLU A 19 9.12 5.22 27.46
N PRO A 20 9.13 3.89 27.68
CA PRO A 20 9.28 2.93 26.61
C PRO A 20 8.00 2.79 25.79
N PHE A 21 8.10 2.77 24.47
CA PHE A 21 7.00 2.48 23.57
C PHE A 21 7.46 1.58 22.40
N ALA A 22 6.52 1.01 21.66
CA ALA A 22 6.81 0.23 20.45
C ALA A 22 6.37 1.00 19.22
N ALA A 23 7.31 1.31 18.32
CA ALA A 23 7.03 1.94 17.04
C ALA A 23 6.95 0.91 15.91
N PHE A 24 5.99 1.06 15.01
CA PHE A 24 5.93 0.23 13.80
C PHE A 24 6.88 0.77 12.73
N MET A 25 7.88 -0.02 12.37
CA MET A 25 8.80 0.27 11.28
C MET A 25 8.42 -0.55 10.05
N PRO A 26 7.95 0.08 8.97
CA PRO A 26 7.60 -0.63 7.74
C PRO A 26 8.86 -1.19 7.07
N ASN A 27 8.72 -2.33 6.41
CA ASN A 27 9.81 -2.82 5.55
C ASN A 27 9.96 -1.94 4.32
N ALA A 28 11.20 -1.81 3.83
CA ALA A 28 11.47 -1.12 2.60
C ALA A 28 10.78 -1.78 1.40
N LEU A 29 10.37 -0.95 0.44
CA LEU A 29 9.89 -1.39 -0.86
C LEU A 29 11.03 -1.30 -1.89
N PRO A 30 11.16 -2.28 -2.81
CA PRO A 30 10.30 -3.45 -2.97
C PRO A 30 10.56 -4.57 -1.95
N PRO A 31 9.55 -5.41 -1.61
CA PRO A 31 9.75 -6.55 -0.73
C PRO A 31 10.65 -7.61 -1.39
N THR A 32 11.32 -8.43 -0.58
CA THR A 32 12.11 -9.60 -1.05
C THR A 32 11.45 -10.90 -0.58
N PRO A 33 11.13 -11.85 -1.48
CA PRO A 33 11.19 -11.72 -2.93
C PRO A 33 10.19 -10.66 -3.45
N PRO A 34 10.43 -10.10 -4.65
CA PRO A 34 9.52 -9.14 -5.26
C PRO A 34 8.09 -9.67 -5.39
N LEU A 35 7.14 -8.75 -5.53
CA LEU A 35 5.76 -9.11 -5.85
C LEU A 35 5.71 -9.85 -7.20
N ASN A 36 5.06 -11.01 -7.23
CA ASN A 36 4.80 -11.72 -8.47
C ASN A 36 3.61 -11.09 -9.20
N LEU A 37 3.88 -10.09 -10.03
CA LEU A 37 2.86 -9.44 -10.86
C LEU A 37 2.79 -10.12 -12.24
N SER A 38 1.72 -10.87 -12.49
CA SER A 38 1.45 -11.52 -13.78
C SER A 38 0.74 -10.58 -14.75
N GLY A 39 0.59 -11.00 -16.02
CA GLY A 39 -0.19 -10.27 -17.02
C GLY A 39 -1.62 -9.97 -16.59
N GLU A 40 -2.29 -10.91 -15.90
CA GLU A 40 -3.65 -10.71 -15.40
C GLU A 40 -3.74 -9.53 -14.40
N HIS A 41 -2.72 -9.35 -13.56
CA HIS A 41 -2.68 -8.22 -12.63
C HIS A 41 -2.57 -6.90 -13.38
N PHE A 42 -1.76 -6.83 -14.43
CA PHE A 42 -1.64 -5.63 -15.26
C PHE A 42 -2.93 -5.36 -16.06
N ASP A 43 -3.60 -6.38 -16.59
CA ASP A 43 -4.89 -6.22 -17.26
C ASP A 43 -5.96 -5.63 -16.33
N ARG A 44 -6.01 -6.12 -15.08
CA ARG A 44 -6.92 -5.60 -14.05
C ARG A 44 -6.59 -4.14 -13.71
N LEU A 45 -5.31 -3.82 -13.57
CA LEU A 45 -4.85 -2.46 -13.30
C LEU A 45 -5.23 -1.50 -14.44
N GLU A 46 -5.04 -1.91 -15.70
CA GLU A 46 -5.40 -1.09 -16.86
C GLU A 46 -6.92 -0.86 -16.94
N ARG A 47 -7.73 -1.90 -16.69
CA ARG A 47 -9.19 -1.74 -16.62
C ARG A 47 -9.61 -0.75 -15.53
N ALA A 48 -9.02 -0.86 -14.34
CA ALA A 48 -9.29 0.07 -13.24
C ALA A 48 -8.90 1.52 -13.60
N ASN A 49 -7.72 1.71 -14.17
CA ASN A 49 -7.25 3.03 -14.60
C ASN A 49 -8.16 3.65 -15.67
N ARG A 50 -8.63 2.87 -16.65
CA ARG A 50 -9.60 3.36 -17.66
C ARG A 50 -10.93 3.76 -17.04
N ALA A 51 -11.43 2.99 -16.08
CA ALA A 51 -12.68 3.32 -15.37
C ALA A 51 -12.55 4.63 -14.58
N LEU A 52 -11.42 4.83 -13.90
CA LEU A 52 -11.12 6.09 -13.20
C LEU A 52 -11.03 7.27 -14.17
N GLY A 53 -10.33 7.12 -15.30
CA GLY A 53 -10.24 8.16 -16.32
C GLY A 53 -11.61 8.54 -16.92
N LYS A 54 -12.49 7.54 -17.12
CA LYS A 54 -13.87 7.80 -17.56
C LYS A 54 -14.66 8.59 -16.50
N LEU A 55 -14.53 8.23 -15.22
CA LEU A 55 -15.21 8.92 -14.13
C LEU A 55 -14.75 10.37 -13.98
N ASP A 56 -13.44 10.61 -14.00
CA ASP A 56 -12.85 11.95 -13.92
C ASP A 56 -13.23 12.80 -15.15
N GLY A 57 -13.29 12.19 -16.34
CA GLY A 57 -13.81 12.85 -17.53
C GLY A 57 -15.26 13.31 -17.35
N LEU A 58 -16.12 12.47 -16.77
CA LEU A 58 -17.53 12.79 -16.55
C LEU A 58 -17.74 13.85 -15.46
N SER A 59 -16.98 13.81 -14.35
CA SER A 59 -17.11 14.78 -13.26
C SER A 59 -16.91 16.23 -13.75
N ARG A 60 -16.10 16.43 -14.78
CA ARG A 60 -15.85 17.73 -15.41
C ARG A 60 -17.02 18.29 -16.23
N PHE A 61 -18.00 17.46 -16.57
CA PHE A 61 -19.19 17.85 -17.35
C PHE A 61 -20.46 17.95 -16.50
N LEU A 62 -20.38 17.72 -15.18
CA LEU A 62 -21.52 17.98 -14.30
C LEU A 62 -21.66 19.50 -14.09
N PRO A 63 -22.85 20.08 -14.31
CA PRO A 63 -23.16 21.44 -13.89
C PRO A 63 -23.28 21.52 -12.35
N ASP A 64 -23.13 22.74 -11.80
CA ASP A 64 -23.31 23.04 -10.37
C ASP A 64 -24.68 22.63 -9.82
#